data_AF-A0A101XAB1-F1
#
_entry.id   AF-A0A101XAB1-F1
#
_cell.length_a   1.000
_cell.length_b   1.000
_cell.length_c   1.000
_cell.angle_alpha   90.00
_cell.angle_beta   90.00
_cell.angle_gamma   90.00
#
_symmetry.space_group_name_H-M   'P 1'
#
loop_
_entity.id
_entity.type
_entity.pdbx_description
1 polymer ?
#
loop_
_entity_poly.entity_id
_entity_poly.type
_entity_poly.pdbx_seq_one_letter_code
_entity_poly.pdbx_strand_id
1 'polypeptide(L)'
;MLEQVSTRGVLRGPVDWVFPAWIAYVEYATQRIAETFQLTEEERRQLFDFRDAMKQLLLEAWRQAKEKLASIYKAVVNNTYRIENNKLYIPDGVGMYVREGFAPHVPIYGISAETYFPDVLKLPRERLEPLQLGWRASDEGNNDGRPFMRTTQPWQVFAWTAARYGALYIRVDSVNLTREGASMEVVIKAKSWKQRWSKAEAMDLVASHLRRGEWMPLLTMWLGDGKAERSEVLSGEYKLVVAAKEPWRLGSSIGTRKALVATGKEAFERLRESAGAYGELLDLLRAHKWIEIKLATDDGFRAAYKLKARKRGNRRA
;
A
#
# COMPACT_ATOMS: atom_id res chain seq x y z
N MET A 1 3.80 14.64 6.16
CA MET A 1 3.65 13.55 5.15
C MET A 1 4.24 12.24 5.70
N LEU A 2 5.56 12.10 5.88
CA LEU A 2 6.18 10.83 6.30
C LEU A 2 5.63 10.26 7.61
N GLU A 3 5.26 11.12 8.56
CA GLU A 3 4.61 10.70 9.81
C GLU A 3 3.24 10.04 9.58
N GLN A 4 2.45 10.49 8.61
CA GLN A 4 1.20 9.83 8.28
C GLN A 4 1.46 8.47 7.63
N VAL A 5 2.41 8.38 6.69
CA VAL A 5 2.77 7.11 6.04
C VAL A 5 3.28 6.10 7.07
N SER A 6 4.13 6.53 8.01
CA SER A 6 4.69 5.66 9.05
C SER A 6 3.70 5.25 10.14
N THR A 7 2.61 6.02 10.31
CA THR A 7 1.61 5.77 11.35
C THR A 7 0.38 5.04 10.83
N ARG A 8 -0.07 5.40 9.63
CA ARG A 8 -1.36 4.97 9.07
C ARG A 8 -1.21 4.26 7.72
N GLY A 9 -0.04 4.31 7.10
CA GLY A 9 0.19 3.77 5.76
C GLY A 9 -0.41 4.60 4.62
N VAL A 10 -1.49 5.34 4.88
CA VAL A 10 -2.25 6.16 3.93
C VAL A 10 -2.02 7.64 4.20
N LEU A 11 -1.99 8.45 3.14
CA LEU A 11 -2.05 9.91 3.22
C LEU A 11 -3.51 10.37 3.18
N ARG A 12 -3.97 11.02 4.26
CA ARG A 12 -5.33 11.57 4.39
C ARG A 12 -5.31 13.04 4.76
N GLY A 13 -6.16 13.82 4.11
CA GLY A 13 -6.30 15.25 4.35
C GLY A 13 -7.09 15.97 3.25
N PRO A 14 -7.07 17.31 3.21
CA PRO A 14 -7.63 18.07 2.10
C PRO A 14 -6.97 17.67 0.77
N VAL A 15 -7.72 17.75 -0.34
CA VAL A 15 -7.19 17.41 -1.67
C VAL A 15 -5.97 18.26 -2.03
N ASP A 16 -5.96 19.54 -1.67
CA ASP A 16 -4.81 20.44 -1.85
C ASP A 16 -3.58 20.08 -1.01
N TRP A 17 -3.71 19.15 -0.07
CA TRP A 17 -2.59 18.62 0.69
C TRP A 17 -2.21 17.20 0.25
N VAL A 18 -3.20 16.32 0.00
CA VAL A 18 -2.98 14.90 -0.27
C VAL A 18 -2.18 14.69 -1.55
N PHE A 19 -2.50 15.39 -2.64
CA PHE A 19 -1.78 15.24 -3.91
C PHE A 19 -0.33 15.74 -3.81
N PRO A 20 -0.05 16.97 -3.31
CA PRO A 20 1.33 17.39 -3.03
C PRO A 20 2.08 16.46 -2.07
N ALA A 21 1.40 15.91 -1.05
CA ALA A 21 2.01 14.95 -0.13
C ALA A 21 2.40 13.63 -0.84
N TRP A 22 1.58 13.15 -1.77
CA TRP A 22 1.90 11.98 -2.60
C TRP A 22 3.10 12.26 -3.51
N ILE A 23 3.15 13.41 -4.18
CA ILE A 23 4.28 13.81 -5.03
C ILE A 23 5.57 13.87 -4.22
N ALA A 24 5.53 14.55 -3.07
CA ALA A 24 6.68 14.65 -2.16
C ALA A 24 7.13 13.27 -1.64
N TYR A 25 6.19 12.33 -1.46
CA TYR A 25 6.55 10.96 -1.08
C TYR A 25 7.23 10.21 -2.21
N VAL A 26 6.74 10.33 -3.44
CA VAL A 26 7.35 9.71 -4.62
C VAL A 26 8.78 10.23 -4.82
N GLU A 27 8.97 11.54 -4.73
CA GLU A 27 10.30 12.18 -4.79
C GLU A 27 11.22 11.69 -3.67
N TYR A 28 10.71 11.65 -2.43
CA TYR A 28 11.45 11.10 -1.29
C TYR A 28 11.86 9.63 -1.51
N ALA A 29 10.91 8.76 -1.84
CA ALA A 29 11.14 7.33 -1.94
C ALA A 29 12.15 7.00 -3.06
N THR A 30 11.98 7.61 -4.23
CA THR A 30 12.89 7.41 -5.38
C THR A 30 14.30 7.90 -5.07
N GLN A 31 14.44 9.07 -4.45
CA GLN A 31 15.74 9.58 -4.02
C GLN A 31 16.41 8.63 -3.01
N ARG A 32 15.67 8.20 -1.97
CA ARG A 32 16.20 7.29 -0.94
C ARG A 32 16.61 5.94 -1.50
N ILE A 33 15.84 5.39 -2.45
CA ILE A 33 16.20 4.15 -3.13
C ILE A 33 17.49 4.34 -3.93
N ALA A 34 17.59 5.43 -4.71
CA ALA A 34 18.76 5.73 -5.53
C ALA A 34 20.04 5.99 -4.72
N GLU A 35 19.91 6.46 -3.48
CA GLU A 35 21.03 6.66 -2.54
C GLU A 35 21.47 5.38 -1.84
N THR A 36 20.57 4.40 -1.68
CA THR A 36 20.81 3.23 -0.81
C THR A 36 21.14 1.98 -1.62
N PHE A 37 20.42 1.75 -2.72
CA PHE A 37 20.62 0.57 -3.56
C PHE A 37 21.68 0.85 -4.64
N GLN A 38 22.50 -0.16 -4.91
CA GLN A 38 23.47 -0.10 -5.99
C GLN A 38 22.76 -0.25 -7.34
N LEU A 39 22.53 0.89 -7.99
CA LEU A 39 21.94 0.97 -9.32
C LEU A 39 23.00 1.32 -10.35
N THR A 40 22.91 0.73 -11.53
CA THR A 40 23.62 1.22 -12.71
C THR A 40 23.11 2.60 -13.11
N GLU A 41 23.87 3.34 -13.93
CA GLU A 41 23.41 4.63 -14.48
C GLU A 41 22.07 4.51 -15.21
N GLU A 42 21.89 3.43 -15.98
CA GLU A 42 20.65 3.13 -16.68
C GLU A 42 19.47 2.95 -15.71
N GLU A 43 19.66 2.17 -14.65
CA GLU A 43 18.61 1.89 -13.68
C GLU A 43 18.29 3.11 -12.83
N ARG A 44 19.29 3.92 -12.50
CA ARG A 44 19.11 5.21 -11.82
C ARG A 44 18.26 6.14 -12.70
N ARG A 45 18.55 6.21 -14.00
CA ARG A 45 17.75 6.99 -14.96
C ARG A 45 16.31 6.47 -15.00
N GLN A 46 16.11 5.17 -15.15
CA GLN A 46 14.77 4.55 -15.15
C GLN A 46 13.97 4.86 -13.88
N LEU A 47 14.62 4.83 -12.70
CA LEU A 47 13.96 5.16 -11.44
C LEU A 47 13.51 6.64 -11.38
N PHE A 48 14.30 7.55 -11.93
CA PHE A 48 13.94 8.96 -11.99
C PHE A 48 12.91 9.25 -13.10
N ASP A 49 12.94 8.55 -14.22
CA ASP A 49 11.88 8.60 -15.22
C ASP A 49 10.54 8.13 -14.63
N PHE A 50 10.56 7.08 -13.81
CA PHE A 50 9.41 6.63 -13.02
C PHE A 50 8.89 7.71 -12.07
N ARG A 51 9.80 8.37 -11.33
CA ARG A 51 9.45 9.49 -10.44
C ARG A 51 8.71 10.58 -11.21
N ASP A 52 9.26 10.98 -12.36
CA ASP A 52 8.76 12.11 -13.14
C ASP A 52 7.43 11.77 -13.80
N ALA A 53 7.27 10.55 -14.32
CA ALA A 53 5.99 10.04 -14.81
C ALA A 53 4.90 10.02 -13.72
N MET A 54 5.23 9.52 -12.52
CA MET A 54 4.32 9.55 -11.38
C MET A 54 3.96 10.97 -10.96
N LYS A 55 4.93 11.90 -10.96
CA LYS A 55 4.68 13.31 -10.61
C LYS A 55 3.71 13.96 -11.60
N GLN A 56 3.91 13.79 -12.91
CA GLN A 56 3.00 14.33 -13.93
C GLN A 56 1.59 13.73 -13.78
N LEU A 57 1.50 12.41 -13.64
CA LEU A 57 0.23 11.70 -13.40
C LEU A 57 -0.54 12.29 -12.20
N LEU A 58 0.16 12.53 -11.09
CA LEU A 58 -0.43 13.07 -9.87
C LEU A 58 -0.87 14.53 -10.03
N LEU A 59 -0.11 15.36 -10.76
CA LEU A 59 -0.48 16.76 -11.03
C LEU A 59 -1.75 16.84 -11.89
N GLU A 60 -1.85 16.01 -12.93
CA GLU A 60 -3.05 15.95 -13.78
C GLU A 60 -4.27 15.46 -12.98
N ALA A 61 -4.10 14.39 -12.20
CA ALA A 61 -5.17 13.85 -11.37
C ALA A 61 -5.62 14.85 -10.30
N TRP A 62 -4.70 15.65 -9.76
CA TRP A 62 -5.01 16.71 -8.81
C TRP A 62 -5.90 17.79 -9.43
N ARG A 63 -5.55 18.27 -10.63
CA ARG A 63 -6.37 19.25 -11.37
C ARG A 63 -7.78 18.72 -11.60
N GLN A 64 -7.92 17.51 -12.12
CA GLN A 64 -9.23 16.91 -12.36
C GLN A 64 -10.02 16.68 -11.07
N ALA A 65 -9.37 16.24 -9.99
CA ALA A 65 -10.03 16.06 -8.70
C ALA A 65 -10.59 17.38 -8.15
N LYS A 66 -9.83 18.48 -8.27
CA LYS A 66 -10.28 19.81 -7.83
C LYS A 66 -11.49 20.29 -8.63
N GLU A 67 -11.44 20.19 -9.96
CA GLU A 67 -12.55 20.57 -10.84
C GLU A 67 -13.82 19.78 -10.50
N LYS A 68 -13.72 18.45 -10.40
CA LYS A 68 -14.86 17.59 -10.05
C LYS A 68 -15.44 17.91 -8.68
N LEU A 69 -14.60 18.10 -7.67
CA LEU A 69 -15.07 18.43 -6.31
C LEU A 69 -15.75 19.80 -6.26
N ALA A 70 -15.24 20.79 -6.99
CA ALA A 70 -15.88 22.10 -7.10
C ALA A 70 -17.26 22.00 -7.77
N SER A 71 -17.38 21.23 -8.86
CA SER A 71 -18.68 21.00 -9.53
C SER A 71 -19.67 20.26 -8.62
N ILE A 72 -19.21 19.25 -7.87
CA ILE A 72 -20.04 18.55 -6.88
C ILE A 72 -20.52 19.51 -5.80
N TYR A 73 -19.61 20.31 -5.23
CA TYR A 73 -19.96 21.28 -4.20
C TYR A 73 -21.01 22.29 -4.70
N LYS A 74 -20.80 22.85 -5.90
CA LYS A 74 -21.76 23.77 -6.52
C LYS A 74 -23.13 23.13 -6.74
N ALA A 75 -23.16 21.87 -7.22
CA ALA A 75 -24.42 21.16 -7.42
C ALA A 75 -25.17 20.89 -6.11
N VAL A 76 -24.44 20.58 -5.03
CA VAL A 76 -25.02 20.38 -3.69
C VAL A 76 -25.59 21.70 -3.14
N VAL A 77 -24.82 22.79 -3.21
CA VAL A 77 -25.25 24.12 -2.71
C VAL A 77 -26.48 24.63 -3.47
N ASN A 78 -26.54 24.42 -4.78
CA ASN A 78 -27.65 24.87 -5.62
C ASN A 78 -28.81 23.87 -5.68
N ASN A 79 -28.74 22.75 -4.96
CA ASN A 79 -29.72 21.67 -4.99
C ASN A 79 -30.02 21.14 -6.41
N THR A 80 -28.99 21.09 -7.27
CA THR A 80 -29.08 20.62 -8.67
C THR A 80 -28.49 19.21 -8.86
N TYR A 81 -28.37 18.44 -7.79
CA TYR A 81 -27.87 17.06 -7.81
C TYR A 81 -29.02 16.06 -7.64
N ARG A 82 -28.76 14.81 -8.05
CA ARG A 82 -29.68 13.68 -7.85
C ARG A 82 -28.91 12.47 -7.36
N ILE A 83 -29.46 11.73 -6.39
CA ILE A 83 -28.86 10.48 -5.90
C ILE A 83 -29.72 9.32 -6.34
N GLU A 84 -29.17 8.43 -7.16
CA GLU A 84 -29.84 7.20 -7.59
C GLU A 84 -28.82 6.09 -7.85
N ASN A 85 -29.21 4.83 -7.64
CA ASN A 85 -28.40 3.66 -7.96
C ASN A 85 -26.96 3.74 -7.41
N ASN A 86 -26.82 4.15 -6.15
CA ASN A 86 -25.52 4.35 -5.47
C ASN A 86 -24.60 5.38 -6.13
N LYS A 87 -25.15 6.34 -6.88
CA LYS A 87 -24.42 7.41 -7.56
C LYS A 87 -25.04 8.77 -7.24
N LEU A 88 -24.18 9.76 -7.04
CA LEU A 88 -24.54 11.17 -7.07
C LEU A 88 -24.27 11.70 -8.47
N TYR A 89 -25.35 12.13 -9.13
CA TYR A 89 -25.34 12.80 -10.41
C TYR A 89 -25.33 14.31 -10.20
N ILE A 90 -24.48 14.97 -10.97
CA ILE A 90 -24.44 16.43 -11.14
C ILE A 90 -24.79 16.74 -12.60
N PRO A 91 -25.05 18.02 -12.98
CA PRO A 91 -25.40 18.37 -14.36
C PRO A 91 -24.40 17.82 -15.41
N ASP A 92 -23.11 17.76 -15.05
CA ASP A 92 -22.02 17.29 -15.93
C ASP A 92 -21.83 15.75 -15.92
N GLY A 93 -22.75 15.00 -15.33
CA GLY A 93 -22.75 13.53 -15.31
C GLY A 93 -22.54 12.91 -13.93
N VAL A 94 -21.82 11.78 -13.85
CA VAL A 94 -21.57 11.09 -12.57
C VAL A 94 -20.51 11.86 -11.79
N GLY A 95 -20.95 12.52 -10.71
CA GLY A 95 -20.07 13.25 -9.81
C GLY A 95 -19.33 12.31 -8.86
N MET A 96 -20.06 11.43 -8.18
CA MET A 96 -19.51 10.59 -7.11
C MET A 96 -20.27 9.27 -6.99
N TYR A 97 -19.58 8.21 -6.58
CA TYR A 97 -20.20 6.96 -6.17
C TYR A 97 -20.40 6.97 -4.66
N VAL A 98 -21.60 6.61 -4.19
CA VAL A 98 -22.06 6.69 -2.79
C VAL A 98 -22.62 5.36 -2.30
N ARG A 99 -21.94 4.26 -2.63
CA ARG A 99 -22.40 2.91 -2.27
C ARG A 99 -22.39 2.72 -0.75
N GLU A 100 -23.50 2.19 -0.23
CA GLU A 100 -23.61 1.82 1.18
C GLU A 100 -22.48 0.88 1.62
N GLY A 101 -21.90 1.16 2.79
CA GLY A 101 -20.77 0.40 3.35
C GLY A 101 -19.39 0.76 2.78
N PHE A 102 -19.31 1.68 1.81
CA PHE A 102 -18.05 2.16 1.22
C PHE A 102 -17.88 3.66 1.41
N ALA A 103 -16.63 4.11 1.46
CA ALA A 103 -16.34 5.54 1.39
C ALA A 103 -16.85 6.09 0.04
N PRO A 104 -17.58 7.22 0.03
CA PRO A 104 -17.90 7.90 -1.21
C PRO A 104 -16.62 8.21 -1.99
N HIS A 105 -16.65 8.06 -3.31
CA HIS A 105 -15.46 8.31 -4.12
C HIS A 105 -15.77 9.02 -5.43
N VAL A 106 -14.88 9.95 -5.78
CA VAL A 106 -14.92 10.71 -7.02
C VAL A 106 -14.04 9.99 -8.04
N PRO A 107 -14.58 9.53 -9.18
CA PRO A 107 -13.80 8.85 -10.19
C PRO A 107 -12.89 9.82 -10.94
N ILE A 108 -11.67 9.37 -11.23
CA ILE A 108 -10.68 10.05 -12.06
C ILE A 108 -10.60 9.29 -13.39
N TYR A 109 -10.75 10.00 -14.51
CA TYR A 109 -10.87 9.39 -15.83
C TYR A 109 -9.75 9.85 -16.76
N GLY A 110 -9.19 8.90 -17.52
CA GLY A 110 -8.26 9.17 -18.62
C GLY A 110 -6.83 9.56 -18.21
N ILE A 111 -6.51 9.50 -16.92
CA ILE A 111 -5.20 9.93 -16.39
C ILE A 111 -4.38 8.68 -16.07
N SER A 112 -3.42 8.37 -16.94
CA SER A 112 -2.55 7.20 -16.83
C SER A 112 -1.16 7.42 -17.43
N ALA A 113 -0.19 6.64 -17.00
CA ALA A 113 1.19 6.68 -17.48
C ALA A 113 1.73 5.27 -17.75
N GLU A 114 2.54 5.17 -18.80
CA GLU A 114 3.43 4.02 -19.05
C GLU A 114 4.81 4.39 -18.54
N THR A 115 5.44 3.50 -17.77
CA THR A 115 6.77 3.78 -17.20
C THR A 115 7.51 2.48 -16.91
N TYR A 116 8.76 2.58 -16.44
CA TYR A 116 9.60 1.45 -16.10
C TYR A 116 10.19 1.62 -14.70
N PHE A 117 10.07 0.58 -13.86
CA PHE A 117 10.72 0.55 -12.54
C PHE A 117 11.89 -0.44 -12.59
N PRO A 118 13.12 -0.04 -12.25
CA PRO A 118 14.28 -0.93 -12.36
C PRO A 118 14.24 -2.07 -11.34
N ASP A 119 15.03 -3.13 -11.58
CA ASP A 119 15.28 -4.17 -10.57
C ASP A 119 16.18 -3.60 -9.47
N VAL A 120 15.57 -2.96 -8.47
CA VAL A 120 16.30 -2.32 -7.36
C VAL A 120 16.82 -3.33 -6.34
N LEU A 121 16.18 -4.49 -6.22
CA LEU A 121 16.48 -5.45 -5.16
C LEU A 121 17.60 -6.42 -5.54
N LYS A 122 17.87 -6.61 -6.84
CA LYS A 122 18.87 -7.55 -7.38
C LYS A 122 18.73 -8.96 -6.81
N LEU A 123 17.50 -9.36 -6.49
CA LEU A 123 17.24 -10.65 -5.89
C LEU A 123 17.24 -11.73 -6.97
N PRO A 124 17.90 -12.88 -6.71
CA PRO A 124 17.76 -14.03 -7.59
C PRO A 124 16.31 -14.54 -7.54
N ARG A 125 15.87 -15.27 -8.57
CA ARG A 125 14.47 -15.67 -8.74
C ARG A 125 13.93 -16.44 -7.54
N GLU A 126 14.75 -17.27 -6.91
CA GLU A 126 14.43 -18.09 -5.75
C GLU A 126 14.05 -17.24 -4.53
N ARG A 127 14.51 -16.00 -4.46
CA ARG A 127 14.13 -15.03 -3.40
C ARG A 127 13.05 -14.05 -3.85
N LEU A 128 12.98 -13.73 -5.14
CA LEU A 128 11.95 -12.84 -5.69
C LEU A 128 10.56 -13.51 -5.73
N GLU A 129 10.50 -14.77 -6.15
CA GLU A 129 9.23 -15.50 -6.28
C GLU A 129 8.43 -15.61 -4.97
N PRO A 130 9.06 -15.92 -3.81
CA PRO A 130 8.39 -15.86 -2.51
C PRO A 130 7.72 -14.51 -2.21
N LEU A 131 8.36 -13.38 -2.55
CA LEU A 131 7.77 -12.05 -2.36
C LEU A 131 6.55 -11.85 -3.27
N GLN A 132 6.67 -12.25 -4.54
CA GLN A 132 5.57 -12.18 -5.51
C GLN A 132 4.38 -13.06 -5.09
N LEU A 133 4.66 -14.24 -4.53
CA LEU A 133 3.66 -15.19 -4.07
C LEU A 133 2.82 -14.62 -2.92
N GLY A 134 3.44 -13.99 -1.92
CA GLY A 134 2.69 -13.40 -0.81
C GLY A 134 1.87 -12.18 -1.21
N TRP A 135 2.40 -11.34 -2.11
CA TRP A 135 1.59 -10.29 -2.74
C TRP A 135 0.38 -10.88 -3.48
N ARG A 136 0.57 -11.97 -4.21
CA ARG A 136 -0.50 -12.68 -4.92
C ARG A 136 -1.57 -13.26 -3.99
N ALA A 137 -1.15 -13.78 -2.84
CA ALA A 137 -2.07 -14.28 -1.81
C ALA A 137 -2.86 -13.14 -1.12
N SER A 138 -2.40 -11.88 -1.24
CA SER A 138 -3.00 -10.70 -0.60
C SER A 138 -3.60 -9.71 -1.61
N ASP A 139 -3.20 -8.44 -1.61
CA ASP A 139 -3.81 -7.35 -2.37
C ASP A 139 -3.65 -7.47 -3.90
N GLU A 140 -2.71 -8.29 -4.40
CA GLU A 140 -2.45 -8.39 -5.83
C GLU A 140 -3.58 -9.15 -6.57
N GLY A 141 -4.17 -8.47 -7.55
CA GLY A 141 -5.16 -9.01 -8.47
C GLY A 141 -4.56 -9.56 -9.76
N ASN A 142 -5.45 -10.02 -10.63
CA ASN A 142 -5.12 -10.44 -11.99
C ASN A 142 -5.99 -9.64 -12.99
N ASN A 143 -5.37 -8.96 -13.94
CA ASN A 143 -6.04 -8.24 -15.02
C ASN A 143 -5.45 -8.68 -16.36
N ASP A 144 -6.22 -9.44 -17.14
CA ASP A 144 -5.80 -10.02 -18.43
C ASP A 144 -4.52 -10.84 -18.35
N GLY A 145 -4.40 -11.68 -17.32
CA GLY A 145 -3.21 -12.52 -17.10
C GLY A 145 -1.98 -11.75 -16.59
N ARG A 146 -2.14 -10.50 -16.16
CA ARG A 146 -1.06 -9.66 -15.62
C ARG A 146 -1.32 -9.30 -14.16
N PRO A 147 -0.28 -9.30 -13.29
CA PRO A 147 -0.38 -8.81 -11.92
C PRO A 147 -0.79 -7.33 -11.90
N PHE A 148 -1.71 -6.97 -11.00
CA PHE A 148 -2.01 -5.58 -10.72
C PHE A 148 -2.33 -5.37 -9.24
N MET A 149 -2.14 -4.15 -8.75
CA MET A 149 -2.48 -3.74 -7.39
C MET A 149 -3.34 -2.47 -7.44
N ARG A 150 -4.33 -2.40 -6.54
CA ARG A 150 -5.00 -1.14 -6.20
C ARG A 150 -4.62 -0.79 -4.77
N THR A 151 -4.20 0.44 -4.53
CA THR A 151 -3.82 0.85 -3.17
C THR A 151 -4.04 2.34 -2.96
N THR A 152 -4.31 2.70 -1.70
CA THR A 152 -4.29 4.08 -1.21
C THR A 152 -3.01 4.41 -0.42
N GLN A 153 -2.07 3.45 -0.36
CA GLN A 153 -0.85 3.54 0.43
C GLN A 153 0.35 3.77 -0.48
N PRO A 154 1.04 4.92 -0.37
CA PRO A 154 2.15 5.22 -1.26
C PRO A 154 3.33 4.28 -1.10
N TRP A 155 3.58 3.75 0.09
CA TRP A 155 4.66 2.77 0.30
C TRP A 155 4.38 1.43 -0.39
N GLN A 156 3.10 1.02 -0.51
CA GLN A 156 2.75 -0.25 -1.17
C GLN A 156 3.06 -0.18 -2.68
N VAL A 157 2.92 1.00 -3.30
CA VAL A 157 3.31 1.22 -4.70
C VAL A 157 4.75 0.77 -4.91
N PHE A 158 5.70 1.30 -4.15
CA PHE A 158 7.12 0.97 -4.28
C PHE A 158 7.46 -0.45 -3.84
N ALA A 159 6.88 -0.91 -2.72
CA ALA A 159 7.15 -2.25 -2.20
C ALA A 159 6.68 -3.33 -3.19
N TRP A 160 5.50 -3.15 -3.79
CA TRP A 160 4.98 -4.06 -4.81
C TRP A 160 5.74 -3.97 -6.13
N THR A 161 6.04 -2.76 -6.64
CA THR A 161 6.80 -2.60 -7.88
C THR A 161 8.21 -3.14 -7.77
N ALA A 162 8.85 -3.10 -6.61
CA ALA A 162 10.14 -3.74 -6.40
C ALA A 162 10.08 -5.28 -6.55
N ALA A 163 8.97 -5.91 -6.17
CA ALA A 163 8.73 -7.34 -6.41
C ALA A 163 8.23 -7.63 -7.85
N ARG A 164 7.68 -6.64 -8.54
CA ARG A 164 7.09 -6.72 -9.90
C ARG A 164 7.74 -5.69 -10.84
N TYR A 165 9.06 -5.59 -10.82
CA TYR A 165 9.80 -4.56 -11.53
C TYR A 165 9.64 -4.66 -13.05
N GLY A 166 10.08 -3.65 -13.79
CA GLY A 166 10.03 -3.59 -15.23
C GLY A 166 8.96 -2.62 -15.73
N ALA A 167 8.37 -2.91 -16.88
CA ALA A 167 7.36 -2.07 -17.49
C ALA A 167 6.06 -2.07 -16.67
N LEU A 168 5.52 -0.88 -16.41
CA LEU A 168 4.34 -0.62 -15.61
C LEU A 168 3.35 0.25 -16.38
N TYR A 169 2.06 -0.03 -16.18
CA TYR A 169 0.98 0.91 -16.45
C TYR A 169 0.39 1.38 -15.13
N ILE A 170 0.28 2.70 -14.96
CA ILE A 170 -0.17 3.32 -13.71
C ILE A 170 -1.32 4.27 -14.02
N ARG A 171 -2.33 4.31 -13.16
CA ARG A 171 -3.38 5.33 -13.21
C ARG A 171 -3.86 5.70 -11.82
N VAL A 172 -4.39 6.91 -11.70
CA VAL A 172 -5.19 7.30 -10.53
C VAL A 172 -6.65 6.96 -10.86
N ASP A 173 -7.27 6.07 -10.07
CA ASP A 173 -8.64 5.58 -10.33
C ASP A 173 -9.68 6.51 -9.72
N SER A 174 -9.44 6.96 -8.49
CA SER A 174 -10.43 7.70 -7.72
C SER A 174 -9.83 8.46 -6.53
N VAL A 175 -10.62 9.40 -6.02
CA VAL A 175 -10.41 10.08 -4.74
C VAL A 175 -11.50 9.63 -3.77
N ASN A 176 -11.11 8.92 -2.72
CA ASN A 176 -11.97 8.46 -1.65
C ASN A 176 -12.16 9.56 -0.62
N LEU A 177 -13.42 9.87 -0.27
CA LEU A 177 -13.80 10.89 0.69
C LEU A 177 -14.20 10.23 2.00
N THR A 178 -13.45 10.52 3.07
CA THR A 178 -13.73 10.00 4.41
C THR A 178 -13.85 11.14 5.42
N ARG A 179 -14.37 10.86 6.62
CA ARG A 179 -14.39 11.83 7.72
C ARG A 179 -12.99 12.29 8.15
N GLU A 180 -11.95 11.51 7.87
CA GLU A 180 -10.56 11.85 8.15
C GLU A 180 -9.89 12.66 7.02
N GLY A 181 -10.61 12.96 5.95
CA GLY A 181 -10.10 13.63 4.75
C GLY A 181 -10.14 12.75 3.51
N ALA A 182 -9.71 13.33 2.40
CA ALA A 182 -9.57 12.64 1.12
C ALA A 182 -8.36 11.69 1.14
N SER A 183 -8.43 10.63 0.35
CA SER A 183 -7.29 9.78 -0.01
C SER A 183 -7.40 9.40 -1.48
N MET A 184 -6.30 9.02 -2.09
CA MET A 184 -6.25 8.71 -3.52
C MET A 184 -6.01 7.22 -3.73
N GLU A 185 -6.74 6.61 -4.64
CA GLU A 185 -6.53 5.23 -5.07
C GLU A 185 -5.72 5.21 -6.37
N VAL A 186 -4.58 4.51 -6.33
CA VAL A 186 -3.70 4.27 -7.47
C VAL A 186 -3.84 2.82 -7.90
N VAL A 187 -3.90 2.58 -9.21
CA VAL A 187 -3.85 1.26 -9.81
C VAL A 187 -2.55 1.12 -10.59
N ILE A 188 -1.83 0.03 -10.34
CA ILE A 188 -0.56 -0.29 -11.00
C ILE A 188 -0.66 -1.69 -11.59
N LYS A 189 -0.33 -1.84 -12.87
CA LYS A 189 -0.30 -3.10 -13.61
C LYS A 189 1.13 -3.39 -14.06
N ALA A 190 1.65 -4.57 -13.73
CA ALA A 190 2.99 -4.99 -14.13
C ALA A 190 2.94 -5.68 -15.49
N LYS A 191 3.48 -5.02 -16.52
CA LYS A 191 3.46 -5.50 -17.91
C LYS A 191 4.58 -6.48 -18.23
N SER A 192 5.71 -6.38 -17.53
CA SER A 192 6.83 -7.32 -17.71
C SER A 192 6.55 -8.71 -17.12
N TRP A 193 5.54 -8.86 -16.26
CA TRP A 193 5.25 -10.12 -15.56
C TRP A 193 3.93 -10.74 -16.02
N LYS A 194 3.88 -12.07 -16.09
CA LYS A 194 2.61 -12.82 -16.24
C LYS A 194 2.18 -13.33 -14.88
N GLN A 195 0.87 -13.35 -14.64
CA GLN A 195 0.31 -13.94 -13.43
C GLN A 195 0.45 -15.46 -13.52
N ARG A 196 1.04 -16.07 -12.49
CA ARG A 196 1.35 -17.50 -12.44
C ARG A 196 0.37 -18.30 -11.61
N TRP A 197 -0.15 -17.69 -10.55
CA TRP A 197 -0.93 -18.41 -9.55
C TRP A 197 -2.36 -17.90 -9.47
N SER A 198 -3.29 -18.81 -9.23
CA SER A 198 -4.61 -18.41 -8.72
C SER A 198 -4.47 -17.85 -7.29
N LYS A 199 -5.50 -17.14 -6.81
CA LYS A 199 -5.42 -16.56 -5.45
C LYS A 199 -5.43 -17.66 -4.38
N ALA A 200 -6.24 -18.70 -4.57
CA ALA A 200 -6.31 -19.84 -3.66
C ALA A 200 -5.01 -20.64 -3.64
N GLU A 201 -4.46 -20.93 -4.83
CA GLU A 201 -3.16 -21.60 -4.97
C GLU A 201 -2.04 -20.82 -4.28
N ALA A 202 -2.00 -19.50 -4.45
CA ALA A 202 -1.02 -18.67 -3.77
C ALA A 202 -1.14 -18.75 -2.24
N MET A 203 -2.37 -18.77 -1.71
CA MET A 203 -2.60 -18.97 -0.26
C MET A 203 -2.10 -20.34 0.22
N ASP A 204 -2.39 -21.42 -0.53
CA ASP A 204 -1.96 -22.78 -0.17
C ASP A 204 -0.42 -22.92 -0.21
N LEU A 205 0.22 -22.28 -1.18
CA LEU A 205 1.68 -22.22 -1.28
C LEU A 205 2.28 -21.42 -0.12
N VAL A 206 1.74 -20.24 0.22
CA VAL A 206 2.18 -19.46 1.41
C VAL A 206 2.10 -20.32 2.67
N ALA A 207 0.99 -21.01 2.90
CA ALA A 207 0.83 -21.90 4.04
C ALA A 207 1.83 -23.07 4.03
N SER A 208 2.15 -23.60 2.84
CA SER A 208 3.13 -24.68 2.68
C SER A 208 4.56 -24.21 2.97
N HIS A 209 4.95 -23.03 2.48
CA HIS A 209 6.23 -22.40 2.80
C HIS A 209 6.35 -22.15 4.31
N LEU A 210 5.29 -21.62 4.93
CA LEU A 210 5.28 -21.38 6.37
C LEU A 210 5.50 -22.67 7.18
N ARG A 211 4.86 -23.79 6.80
CA ARG A 211 5.07 -25.10 7.45
C ARG A 211 6.52 -25.61 7.34
N ARG A 212 7.24 -25.21 6.29
CA ARG A 212 8.67 -25.51 6.11
C ARG A 212 9.60 -24.50 6.81
N GLY A 213 9.05 -23.52 7.52
CA GLY A 213 9.83 -22.48 8.18
C GLY A 213 10.29 -21.36 7.24
N GLU A 214 9.68 -21.20 6.06
CA GLU A 214 9.99 -20.13 5.11
C GLU A 214 8.98 -18.99 5.26
N TRP A 215 9.41 -17.86 5.83
CA TRP A 215 8.52 -16.77 6.28
C TRP A 215 8.33 -15.64 5.25
N MET A 216 9.15 -15.61 4.20
CA MET A 216 9.15 -14.51 3.22
C MET A 216 7.82 -14.36 2.45
N PRO A 217 7.13 -15.43 2.02
CA PRO A 217 5.79 -15.29 1.45
C PRO A 217 4.76 -14.74 2.44
N LEU A 218 4.85 -15.15 3.72
CA LEU A 218 3.96 -14.64 4.74
C LEU A 218 4.21 -13.15 5.01
N LEU A 219 5.46 -12.69 4.96
CA LEU A 219 5.81 -11.28 5.11
C LEU A 219 5.04 -10.41 4.12
N THR A 220 5.12 -10.69 2.83
CA THR A 220 4.43 -9.87 1.81
C THR A 220 2.92 -10.03 1.85
N MET A 221 2.42 -11.24 2.16
CA MET A 221 0.98 -11.45 2.38
C MET A 221 0.46 -10.59 3.53
N TRP A 222 1.18 -10.53 4.65
CA TRP A 222 0.82 -9.72 5.80
C TRP A 222 1.01 -8.22 5.53
N LEU A 223 2.01 -7.83 4.73
CA LEU A 223 2.16 -6.44 4.30
C LEU A 223 0.95 -5.95 3.50
N GLY A 224 0.32 -6.80 2.68
CA GLY A 224 -0.95 -6.50 2.01
C GLY A 224 -2.15 -6.54 2.95
N ASP A 225 -2.57 -7.75 3.33
CA ASP A 225 -3.85 -8.01 4.01
C ASP A 225 -3.72 -8.22 5.54
N GLY A 226 -2.52 -8.08 6.08
CA GLY A 226 -2.27 -8.24 7.52
C GLY A 226 -2.84 -7.10 8.37
N LYS A 227 -3.34 -7.45 9.56
CA LYS A 227 -3.81 -6.50 10.57
C LYS A 227 -2.60 -5.88 11.28
N ALA A 228 -2.50 -4.56 11.28
CA ALA A 228 -1.44 -3.81 11.95
C ALA A 228 -2.00 -3.10 13.20
N GLU A 229 -1.89 -3.76 14.35
CA GLU A 229 -2.41 -3.29 15.63
C GLU A 229 -1.26 -2.72 16.50
N ARG A 230 -0.92 -1.45 16.28
CA ARG A 230 0.18 -0.81 17.02
C ARG A 230 -0.02 -0.84 18.54
N SER A 231 -1.26 -0.64 19.00
CA SER A 231 -1.60 -0.69 20.42
C SER A 231 -1.29 -2.05 21.04
N GLU A 232 -1.68 -3.14 20.37
CA GLU A 232 -1.42 -4.52 20.80
C GLU A 232 0.11 -4.78 20.87
N VAL A 233 0.85 -4.42 19.82
CA VAL A 233 2.32 -4.60 19.81
C VAL A 233 3.00 -3.81 20.93
N LEU A 234 2.51 -2.60 21.22
CA LEU A 234 3.03 -1.78 22.31
C LEU A 234 2.65 -2.31 23.70
N SER A 235 1.52 -3.00 23.87
CA SER A 235 1.13 -3.67 25.11
C SER A 235 1.77 -5.06 25.28
N GLY A 236 2.50 -5.55 24.26
CA GLY A 236 3.15 -6.86 24.30
C GLY A 236 2.28 -8.00 23.77
N GLU A 237 1.15 -7.68 23.14
CA GLU A 237 0.33 -8.64 22.44
C GLU A 237 0.81 -8.79 20.99
N TYR A 238 1.39 -9.96 20.69
CA TYR A 238 1.95 -10.26 19.37
C TYR A 238 1.09 -11.29 18.65
N LYS A 239 0.28 -10.82 17.70
CA LYS A 239 -0.61 -11.65 16.87
C LYS A 239 -0.41 -11.30 15.39
N LEU A 240 -0.01 -12.28 14.59
CA LEU A 240 0.01 -12.17 13.13
C LEU A 240 -1.35 -12.61 12.59
N VAL A 241 -2.18 -11.61 12.26
CA VAL A 241 -3.52 -11.82 11.70
C VAL A 241 -3.55 -11.37 10.25
N VAL A 242 -4.13 -12.18 9.37
CA VAL A 242 -4.31 -11.87 7.94
C VAL A 242 -5.79 -11.94 7.57
N ALA A 243 -6.28 -10.95 6.84
CA ALA A 243 -7.60 -10.99 6.24
C ALA A 243 -7.60 -11.93 5.03
N ALA A 244 -8.51 -12.89 4.99
CA ALA A 244 -8.59 -13.88 3.92
C ALA A 244 -10.02 -14.39 3.73
N LYS A 245 -10.45 -14.62 2.49
CA LYS A 245 -11.80 -15.19 2.23
C LYS A 245 -11.96 -16.59 2.81
N GLU A 246 -10.90 -17.39 2.76
CA GLU A 246 -10.83 -18.75 3.26
C GLU A 246 -9.75 -18.83 4.37
N PRO A 247 -10.02 -18.29 5.58
CA PRO A 247 -9.00 -18.13 6.61
C PRO A 247 -8.41 -19.46 7.12
N TRP A 248 -9.18 -20.54 7.06
CA TRP A 248 -8.75 -21.89 7.49
C TRP A 248 -7.59 -22.46 6.66
N ARG A 249 -7.30 -21.91 5.47
CA ARG A 249 -6.14 -22.31 4.66
C ARG A 249 -4.80 -21.85 5.26
N LEU A 250 -4.82 -20.78 6.07
CA LEU A 250 -3.62 -20.11 6.57
C LEU A 250 -3.35 -20.39 8.05
N GLY A 251 -4.39 -20.58 8.84
CA GLY A 251 -4.28 -20.75 10.28
C GLY A 251 -5.65 -20.83 10.96
N SER A 252 -5.68 -20.57 12.26
CA SER A 252 -6.92 -20.63 13.04
C SER A 252 -7.86 -19.50 12.63
N SER A 253 -9.10 -19.85 12.25
CA SER A 253 -10.14 -18.86 11.98
C SER A 253 -10.57 -18.20 13.29
N ILE A 254 -10.33 -16.90 13.42
CA ILE A 254 -10.65 -16.10 14.62
C ILE A 254 -11.78 -15.10 14.39
N GLY A 255 -12.53 -15.28 13.30
CA GLY A 255 -13.67 -14.45 12.94
C GLY A 255 -13.90 -14.43 11.44
N THR A 256 -14.91 -13.68 11.01
CA THR A 256 -15.28 -13.57 9.59
C THR A 256 -14.09 -13.07 8.78
N ARG A 257 -13.58 -13.94 7.89
CA ARG A 257 -12.47 -13.66 6.99
C ARG A 257 -11.15 -13.27 7.68
N LYS A 258 -10.86 -13.78 8.88
CA LYS A 258 -9.62 -13.51 9.61
C LYS A 258 -8.94 -14.80 10.05
N ALA A 259 -7.68 -14.96 9.64
CA ALA A 259 -6.83 -16.05 10.07
C ALA A 259 -5.80 -15.54 11.09
N LEU A 260 -5.73 -16.16 12.26
CA LEU A 260 -4.58 -16.06 13.14
C LEU A 260 -3.52 -17.04 12.64
N VAL A 261 -2.43 -16.49 12.09
CA VAL A 261 -1.39 -17.28 11.43
C VAL A 261 -0.30 -17.69 12.41
N ALA A 262 0.11 -16.77 13.30
CA ALA A 262 1.09 -17.04 14.34
C ALA A 262 0.94 -16.05 15.51
N THR A 263 1.52 -16.39 16.65
CA THR A 263 1.56 -15.57 17.86
C THR A 263 2.98 -15.53 18.42
N GLY A 264 3.23 -14.59 19.33
CA GLY A 264 4.52 -14.48 20.01
C GLY A 264 5.49 -13.54 19.29
N LYS A 265 6.51 -13.09 20.03
CA LYS A 265 7.53 -12.16 19.52
C LYS A 265 8.36 -12.83 18.43
N GLU A 266 8.63 -14.12 18.58
CA GLU A 266 9.41 -14.95 17.66
C GLU A 266 8.83 -14.95 16.23
N ALA A 267 7.49 -14.87 16.11
CA ALA A 267 6.85 -14.80 14.80
C ALA A 267 7.20 -13.50 14.05
N PHE A 268 7.28 -12.37 14.75
CA PHE A 268 7.70 -11.09 14.17
C PHE A 268 9.21 -11.07 13.90
N GLU A 269 10.02 -11.72 14.75
CA GLU A 269 11.47 -11.88 14.53
C GLU A 269 11.73 -12.65 13.24
N ARG A 270 11.03 -13.79 13.04
CA ARG A 270 11.14 -14.57 11.79
C ARG A 270 10.69 -13.80 10.55
N LEU A 271 9.63 -12.99 10.65
CA LEU A 271 9.24 -12.07 9.56
C LEU A 271 10.37 -11.09 9.24
N ARG A 272 10.97 -10.47 10.26
CA ARG A 272 12.05 -9.49 10.10
C ARG A 272 13.30 -10.11 9.48
N GLU A 273 13.73 -11.27 10.00
CA GLU A 273 14.90 -12.01 9.52
C GLU A 273 14.74 -12.44 8.06
N SER A 274 13.53 -12.86 7.68
CA SER A 274 13.25 -13.29 6.31
C SER A 274 13.30 -12.16 5.27
N ALA A 275 13.20 -10.90 5.69
CA ALA A 275 13.01 -9.76 4.77
C ALA A 275 14.25 -9.45 3.91
N GLY A 276 15.47 -9.63 4.43
CA GLY A 276 16.71 -9.28 3.72
C GLY A 276 16.70 -7.85 3.14
N ALA A 277 17.17 -7.69 1.89
CA ALA A 277 17.17 -6.41 1.17
C ALA A 277 15.78 -5.78 1.01
N TYR A 278 14.72 -6.59 1.03
CA TYR A 278 13.35 -6.07 1.00
C TYR A 278 12.99 -5.36 2.31
N GLY A 279 13.53 -5.80 3.45
CA GLY A 279 13.37 -5.11 4.74
C GLY A 279 14.02 -3.72 4.74
N GLU A 280 15.18 -3.59 4.10
CA GLU A 280 15.86 -2.31 3.91
C GLU A 280 15.02 -1.36 3.05
N LEU A 281 14.46 -1.85 1.95
CA LEU A 281 13.49 -1.08 1.14
C LEU A 281 12.31 -0.61 1.99
N LEU A 282 11.69 -1.49 2.79
CA LEU A 282 10.55 -1.14 3.64
C LEU A 282 10.91 -0.09 4.71
N ASP A 283 12.15 -0.11 5.21
CA ASP A 283 12.68 0.90 6.12
C ASP A 283 12.79 2.28 5.46
N LEU A 284 13.33 2.34 4.24
CA LEU A 284 13.39 3.58 3.45
C LEU A 284 11.99 4.13 3.15
N LEU A 285 11.06 3.24 2.79
CA LEU A 285 9.68 3.59 2.47
C LEU A 285 8.86 4.03 3.69
N ARG A 286 9.38 3.88 4.91
CA ARG A 286 8.65 4.15 6.16
C ARG A 286 7.32 3.39 6.21
N ALA A 287 7.29 2.15 5.72
CA ALA A 287 6.08 1.34 5.68
C ALA A 287 5.55 1.11 7.10
N HIS A 288 4.33 1.57 7.40
CA HIS A 288 3.78 1.47 8.77
C HIS A 288 3.75 0.04 9.32
N LYS A 289 3.43 -0.96 8.48
CA LYS A 289 3.42 -2.37 8.86
C LYS A 289 4.81 -2.89 9.18
N TRP A 290 5.83 -2.47 8.44
CA TRP A 290 7.22 -2.78 8.76
C TRP A 290 7.66 -2.17 10.09
N ILE A 291 7.20 -0.95 10.39
CA ILE A 291 7.43 -0.31 11.68
C ILE A 291 6.81 -1.12 12.82
N GLU A 292 5.63 -1.72 12.65
CA GLU A 292 5.06 -2.64 13.66
C GLU A 292 5.97 -3.85 13.90
N ILE A 293 6.52 -4.45 12.85
CA ILE A 293 7.49 -5.54 12.98
C ILE A 293 8.72 -5.07 13.77
N LYS A 294 9.23 -3.86 13.50
CA LYS A 294 10.35 -3.30 14.27
C LYS A 294 9.98 -3.01 15.73
N LEU A 295 8.77 -2.49 15.99
CA LEU A 295 8.29 -2.28 17.35
C LEU A 295 8.15 -3.60 18.12
N ALA A 296 7.76 -4.69 17.46
CA ALA A 296 7.66 -6.01 18.09
C ALA A 296 9.04 -6.61 18.41
N THR A 297 10.05 -6.36 17.57
CA THR A 297 11.33 -7.09 17.59
C THR A 297 12.51 -6.30 18.16
N ASP A 298 12.44 -4.98 18.23
CA ASP A 298 13.51 -4.12 18.74
C ASP A 298 13.05 -3.36 19.99
N ASP A 299 13.51 -3.83 21.15
CA ASP A 299 13.12 -3.28 22.45
C ASP A 299 13.60 -1.83 22.63
N GLY A 300 14.78 -1.48 22.10
CA GLY A 300 15.31 -0.12 22.12
C GLY A 300 14.48 0.83 21.26
N PHE A 301 14.15 0.40 20.04
CA PHE A 301 13.29 1.14 19.14
C PHE A 301 11.89 1.35 19.73
N ARG A 302 11.31 0.30 20.33
CA ARG A 302 10.03 0.36 21.02
C ARG A 302 10.05 1.31 22.21
N ALA A 303 11.09 1.26 23.05
CA ALA A 303 11.24 2.16 24.19
C ALA A 303 11.35 3.63 23.74
N ALA A 304 12.18 3.89 22.73
CA ALA A 304 12.33 5.22 22.14
C ALA A 304 11.01 5.74 21.54
N TYR A 305 10.24 4.87 20.87
CA TYR A 305 8.92 5.21 20.33
C TYR A 305 7.94 5.60 21.45
N LYS A 306 7.83 4.78 22.51
CA LYS A 306 6.97 5.08 23.67
C LYS A 306 7.34 6.41 24.33
N LEU A 307 8.64 6.69 24.48
CA LEU A 307 9.12 7.96 25.04
C LEU A 307 8.72 9.16 24.18
N LYS A 308 8.90 9.06 22.85
CA LYS A 308 8.48 10.12 21.92
C LYS A 308 6.97 10.33 21.93
N ALA A 309 6.18 9.26 22.02
CA ALA A 309 4.72 9.34 22.10
C ALA A 309 4.26 10.07 23.38
N ARG A 310 4.85 9.74 24.54
CA ARG A 310 4.58 10.44 25.82
C ARG A 310 4.90 11.94 25.74
N LYS A 311 6.07 12.30 25.21
CA LYS A 311 6.48 13.70 25.03
C LYS A 311 5.53 14.50 24.14
N ARG A 312 4.88 13.86 23.16
CA ARG A 312 3.89 14.51 22.28
C ARG A 312 2.54 14.70 22.96
N GLY A 313 2.11 13.75 23.79
CA GLY A 313 0.92 13.89 24.62
C GLY A 313 1.03 15.10 25.56
N ASN A 314 2.19 15.26 26.20
CA ASN A 314 2.44 16.38 27.12
C ASN A 314 2.61 17.75 26.45
N ARG A 315 2.80 17.82 25.12
CA ARG A 315 2.88 19.08 24.36
C ARG A 315 1.53 19.53 23.78
N ARG A 316 0.49 18.71 23.92
CA ARG A 316 -0.87 18.98 23.44
C ARG A 316 -1.87 19.26 24.58
N ALA A 317 -1.39 19.24 25.82
CA ALA A 317 -2.08 19.70 27.02
C ALA A 317 -1.51 21.06 27.40
#